data_AF-A0A0F9FF04-F1
#
_entry.id   AF-A0A0F9FF04-F1
#
_cell.length_a   1.000
_cell.length_b   1.000
_cell.length_c   1.000
_cell.angle_alpha   90.00
_cell.angle_beta   90.00
_cell.angle_gamma   90.00
#
_symmetry.space_group_name_H-M   'P 1'
#
loop_
_entity.id
_entity.type
_entity.pdbx_description
1 polymer ?
#
loop_
_entity_poly.entity_id
_entity_poly.type
_entity_poly.pdbx_seq_one_letter_code
_entity_poly.pdbx_strand_id
1 'polypeptide(L)' 'MKVMNTIKIPERSNWECFLFGGDDEGILWTPAKGSVPNKFWRWMQYICFGNRWRKIK' A
#
# COMPACT_ATOMS: atom_id res chain seq x y z
N MET A 1 0.64 -38.10 -0.42
CA MET A 1 1.35 -37.09 -1.22
C MET A 1 1.06 -35.72 -0.60
N LYS A 2 2.02 -35.07 0.08
CA LYS A 2 1.83 -33.73 0.64
C LYS A 2 2.13 -32.71 -0.46
N VAL A 3 1.11 -32.02 -0.95
CA VAL A 3 1.30 -30.85 -1.82
C VAL A 3 1.85 -29.73 -0.94
N MET A 4 3.13 -29.42 -1.07
CA MET A 4 3.73 -28.26 -0.42
C MET A 4 3.38 -27.02 -1.26
N ASN A 5 2.33 -26.30 -0.86
CA ASN A 5 2.04 -24.98 -1.43
C ASN A 5 3.16 -24.01 -1.02
N THR A 6 4.00 -23.62 -1.97
CA THR A 6 5.00 -22.58 -1.79
C THR A 6 4.30 -21.22 -1.73
N ILE A 7 4.29 -20.58 -0.55
CA ILE A 7 3.78 -19.21 -0.39
C ILE A 7 4.74 -18.26 -1.09
N LYS A 8 4.34 -17.72 -2.26
CA LYS A 8 5.10 -16.65 -2.93
C LYS A 8 4.75 -15.31 -2.27
N ILE A 9 5.67 -14.76 -1.49
CA ILE A 9 5.53 -13.42 -0.94
C ILE A 9 5.92 -12.42 -2.03
N PRO A 10 5.01 -11.54 -2.48
CA PRO A 10 5.32 -10.58 -3.53
C PRO A 10 6.32 -9.52 -3.06
N GLU A 11 7.18 -9.06 -3.97
CA GLU A 11 8.05 -7.90 -3.74
C GLU A 11 7.20 -6.67 -3.40
N ARG A 12 7.51 -5.98 -2.30
CA ARG A 12 6.82 -4.75 -1.92
C ARG A 12 7.23 -3.59 -2.82
N SER A 13 6.33 -2.63 -3.00
CA SER A 13 6.63 -1.39 -3.72
C SER A 13 7.37 -0.40 -2.84
N ASN A 14 7.98 0.61 -3.46
CA ASN A 14 8.64 1.72 -2.76
C ASN A 14 7.64 2.83 -2.38
N TRP A 15 6.37 2.47 -2.18
CA TRP A 15 5.30 3.36 -1.79
C TRP A 15 4.59 2.80 -0.58
N GLU A 16 4.16 3.70 0.30
CA GLU A 16 3.27 3.39 1.41
C GLU A 16 2.14 4.40 1.48
N CYS A 17 1.04 3.97 2.09
CA CYS A 17 -0.15 4.74 2.31
C CYS A 17 -0.55 4.71 3.77
N PHE A 18 -0.56 5.87 4.40
CA PHE A 18 -1.19 6.11 5.70
C PHE A 18 -2.70 6.20 5.49
N LEU A 19 -3.45 5.22 5.99
CA LEU A 19 -4.88 5.11 5.79
C LEU A 19 -5.67 5.89 6.85
N PHE A 20 -6.81 6.44 6.43
CA PHE A 20 -7.81 7.10 7.27
C PHE A 20 -7.29 8.29 8.08
N GLY A 21 -6.30 9.02 7.53
CA GLY A 21 -5.73 10.22 8.14
C GLY A 21 -4.80 9.95 9.31
N GLY A 22 -4.65 8.72 9.79
CA GLY A 22 -3.67 8.36 10.82
C GLY A 22 -2.26 8.39 10.26
N ASP A 23 -1.40 9.26 10.81
CA ASP A 23 0.03 9.31 10.50
C ASP A 23 0.78 8.13 11.15
N ASP A 24 1.86 8.40 11.89
CA ASP A 24 2.78 7.40 12.45
C ASP A 24 2.13 6.44 13.47
N GLU A 25 0.91 6.74 13.94
CA GLU A 25 0.11 5.85 14.82
C GLU A 25 -1.08 5.18 14.10
N GLY A 26 -1.20 5.37 12.78
CA GLY A 26 -2.29 4.87 11.96
C GLY A 26 -2.04 3.52 11.28
N ILE A 27 -2.94 3.14 10.38
CA ILE A 27 -2.77 1.94 9.55
C ILE A 27 -1.87 2.30 8.36
N LEU A 28 -0.69 1.70 8.33
CA LEU A 28 0.25 1.81 7.21
C LEU A 28 0.08 0.64 6.24
N TRP A 29 -0.14 0.96 4.96
CA TRP A 29 -0.23 -0.04 3.89
C TRP A 29 0.91 0.11 2.88
N THR A 30 1.66 -0.97 2.66
CA THR A 30 2.69 -1.06 1.61
C THR A 30 2.24 -2.05 0.53
N PRO A 31 1.72 -1.60 -0.64
CA PRO A 31 1.29 -2.49 -1.70
C PRO A 31 2.45 -3.25 -2.34
N ALA A 32 2.13 -4.38 -2.98
CA ALA A 32 3.06 -5.09 -3.86
C ALA A 32 3.48 -4.23 -5.06
N LYS A 33 4.66 -4.51 -5.62
CA LYS A 33 5.15 -3.87 -6.83
C LYS A 33 4.16 -4.04 -7.98
N GLY A 34 3.91 -2.97 -8.73
CA GLY A 34 2.90 -2.93 -9.79
C GLY A 34 1.45 -2.76 -9.31
N SER A 35 1.17 -2.85 -8.00
CA SER A 35 -0.17 -2.66 -7.43
C SER A 35 -0.38 -1.26 -6.83
N VAL A 36 0.55 -0.33 -7.10
CA VAL A 36 0.45 1.06 -6.63
C VAL A 36 -0.60 1.79 -7.47
N PRO A 37 -1.64 2.39 -6.87
CA PRO A 37 -2.63 3.18 -7.61
C PRO A 37 -1.97 4.35 -8.34
N ASN A 38 -2.54 4.72 -9.49
CA ASN A 38 -2.07 5.87 -10.25
C ASN A 38 -2.30 7.20 -9.51
N LYS A 39 -1.75 8.29 -10.04
CA LYS A 39 -1.82 9.62 -9.40
C LYS A 39 -3.27 10.10 -9.18
N PHE A 40 -4.17 9.85 -10.13
CA PHE A 40 -5.58 10.22 -10.02
C PHE A 40 -6.26 9.51 -8.84
N TRP A 41 -6.09 8.18 -8.74
CA TRP A 41 -6.67 7.41 -7.63
C TRP A 41 -6.11 7.80 -6.27
N ARG A 42 -4.81 8.09 -6.20
CA ARG A 42 -4.18 8.55 -4.96
C ARG A 42 -4.73 9.91 -4.50
N TRP A 43 -5.01 10.80 -5.45
CA TRP A 43 -5.66 12.08 -5.17
C TRP A 43 -7.09 11.89 -4.67
N MET A 44 -7.87 11.01 -5.30
CA MET A 44 -9.23 10.69 -4.84
C MET A 44 -9.24 10.09 -3.43
N GLN A 45 -8.32 9.17 -3.12
CA GLN A 45 -8.19 8.57 -1.79
C GLN A 45 -7.85 9.62 -0.72
N TYR A 46 -7.03 10.62 -1.04
CA TYR A 46 -6.76 11.73 -0.14
C TYR A 46 -8.02 12.56 0.14
N ILE A 47 -8.79 12.91 -0.90
CA ILE A 47 -10.01 13.72 -0.73
C ILE A 47 -11.09 12.98 0.04
N CYS A 48 -11.35 11.71 -0.30
CA CYS A 48 -12.46 10.96 0.29
C CYS A 48 -12.16 10.43 1.70
N PHE A 49 -10.91 10.04 1.98
CA PHE A 49 -10.56 9.29 3.19
C PHE A 49 -9.37 9.86 3.97
N GLY A 50 -8.75 10.95 3.50
CA GLY A 50 -7.54 11.48 4.12
C GLY A 50 -6.30 10.60 3.96
N ASN A 51 -6.34 9.62 3.04
CA ASN A 51 -5.23 8.70 2.82
C ASN A 51 -4.02 9.42 2.24
N ARG A 52 -2.85 9.28 2.87
CA ARG A 52 -1.61 9.96 2.46
C ARG A 52 -0.59 8.98 1.93
N TRP A 53 -0.08 9.27 0.75
CA TRP A 53 0.88 8.41 0.06
C TRP A 53 2.30 8.98 0.10
N ARG A 54 3.26 8.18 0.59
CA ARG A 54 4.70 8.54 0.71
C ARG A 54 5.56 7.56 -0.11
N LYS A 55 6.63 8.06 -0.72
CA LYS A 55 7.69 7.17 -1.26
C LYS A 55 8.61 6.76 -0.12
N ILE A 56 8.87 5.47 0.00
CA ILE A 56 9.94 4.95 0.84
C ILE A 56 11.22 5.10 0.01
N LYS A 57 12.21 5.84 0.54
CA LYS A 57 13.51 6.03 -0.11
C LYS A 57 14.26 4.72 -0.21
#